data_AF-A0A1H1PU41-F1
#
_entry.id   AF-A0A1H1PU41-F1
#
_cell.length_a   1.000
_cell.length_b   1.000
_cell.length_c   1.000
_cell.angle_alpha   90.00
_cell.angle_beta   90.00
_cell.angle_gamma   90.00
#
_symmetry.space_group_name_H-M   'P 1'
#
loop_
_entity.id
_entity.type
_entity.pdbx_description
1 polymer ?
#
loop_
_entity_poly.entity_id
_entity_poly.type
_entity_poly.pdbx_seq_one_letter_code
_entity_poly.pdbx_strand_id
1 'polypeptide(L)'
;MNKIHILFLAIGLFYSINCNSQISYVEGYYINNSNQKINCLIKDIDWKNNPQKFKYKTTEQAEDKTLTIKTVKEFGINNVSKYIRAVVNIDMSSRKLDQLSNEKDPIFKQEQLFLKVLIEGDASLFLYNYKSLRRYFYQTPNKDINQLVFKEYKSANNKIETNNKFRNQLYTNLKCNDITINDVNDVDYKKEELLNFFTKYNTCKNSEFINFEEKRKSDSFNFTIRPGINSSSLSIRNGAANSRNEDYDNEFNFRLGLELEFIMGFNNNKWALLIEPTYQYYKTNNEVLNYSLNNADYQSIELPIGIRHYVFLNKTSKFFINGSYIYDLAINSKVRGLDAKSNSGNFAFGVGYKYNNKYSVEFRYHTSRDILTDYVTWTSDYKTASIIFGYSIF
;
A
#
# COMPACT_ATOMS: atom_id res chain seq x y z
N MET A 1 16.53 37.93 -12.32
CA MET A 1 15.68 37.09 -13.20
C MET A 1 14.22 37.51 -13.02
N ASN A 2 13.58 38.04 -14.05
CA ASN A 2 12.21 38.55 -13.97
C ASN A 2 11.24 37.43 -13.59
N LYS A 3 10.35 37.69 -12.62
CA LYS A 3 9.32 36.74 -12.12
C LYS A 3 8.52 36.07 -13.25
N ILE A 4 8.37 36.76 -14.39
CA ILE A 4 7.69 36.29 -15.60
C ILE A 4 8.44 35.14 -16.28
N HIS A 5 9.77 35.14 -16.30
CA HIS A 5 10.56 34.08 -16.94
C HIS A 5 10.54 32.78 -16.11
N ILE A 6 10.49 32.90 -14.77
CA ILE A 6 10.32 31.75 -13.87
C ILE A 6 8.92 31.14 -14.05
N LEU A 7 7.89 31.97 -14.24
CA LEU A 7 6.53 31.51 -14.51
C LEU A 7 6.43 30.78 -15.86
N PHE A 8 7.08 31.29 -16.91
CA PHE A 8 7.13 30.63 -18.23
C PHE A 8 7.90 29.30 -18.20
N LEU A 9 9.01 29.23 -17.45
CA LEU A 9 9.76 27.98 -17.24
C LEU A 9 8.95 26.95 -16.46
N ALA A 10 8.22 27.38 -15.43
CA ALA A 10 7.32 26.52 -14.66
C ALA A 10 6.16 25.99 -15.53
N ILE A 11 5.51 26.85 -16.32
CA ILE A 11 4.41 26.44 -17.22
C ILE A 11 4.91 25.50 -18.33
N GLY A 12 6.12 25.72 -18.88
CA GLY A 12 6.75 24.82 -19.86
C GLY A 12 7.11 23.44 -19.29
N LEU A 13 7.48 23.36 -18.00
CA LEU A 13 7.69 22.10 -17.28
C LEU A 13 6.38 21.36 -17.00
N PHE A 14 5.25 22.05 -16.84
CA PHE A 14 3.94 21.40 -16.68
C PHE A 14 3.37 20.88 -18.01
N TYR A 15 3.66 21.52 -19.15
CA TYR A 15 3.19 21.09 -20.47
C TYR A 15 3.93 19.87 -21.05
N SER A 16 5.14 19.56 -20.58
CA SER A 16 5.88 18.37 -21.00
C SER A 16 5.52 17.10 -20.22
N ILE A 17 4.68 17.22 -19.19
CA ILE A 17 4.15 16.08 -18.43
C ILE A 17 2.90 15.56 -19.14
N ASN A 18 3.07 15.05 -20.37
CA ASN A 18 2.22 13.97 -20.84
C ASN A 18 2.60 12.68 -20.09
N CYS A 19 2.51 12.72 -18.74
CA CYS A 19 2.47 11.51 -17.94
C CYS A 19 1.13 10.87 -18.25
N ASN A 20 1.11 10.07 -19.31
CA ASN A 20 0.29 8.89 -19.31
C ASN A 20 0.73 8.10 -18.07
N SER A 21 0.03 8.31 -16.96
CA SER A 21 0.04 7.37 -15.84
C SER A 21 -0.54 6.08 -16.40
N GLN A 22 0.30 5.32 -17.11
CA GLN A 22 -0.07 4.03 -17.63
C GLN A 22 -0.16 3.13 -16.41
N ILE A 23 -1.39 2.91 -15.97
CA ILE A 23 -1.75 1.75 -15.17
C ILE A 23 -1.07 0.55 -15.83
N SER A 24 -0.24 -0.16 -15.07
CA SER A 24 0.70 -1.15 -15.59
C SER A 24 -0.05 -2.22 -16.35
N TYR A 25 -0.03 -2.11 -17.68
CA TYR A 25 -0.35 -3.18 -18.57
C TYR A 25 0.76 -4.22 -18.42
N VAL A 26 0.40 -5.42 -17.95
CA VAL A 26 1.34 -6.51 -17.68
C VAL A 26 1.08 -7.63 -18.68
N GLU A 27 2.14 -8.32 -19.08
CA GLU A 27 2.03 -9.49 -19.91
C GLU A 27 1.11 -10.54 -19.29
N GLY A 28 0.17 -11.00 -20.10
CA GLY A 28 -0.80 -11.99 -19.71
C GLY A 28 -1.39 -12.67 -20.94
N TYR A 29 -2.46 -13.40 -20.71
CA TYR A 29 -3.18 -14.11 -21.75
C TYR A 29 -4.66 -14.23 -21.41
N TYR A 30 -5.45 -14.51 -22.43
CA TYR A 30 -6.81 -15.02 -22.24
C TYR A 30 -7.09 -16.16 -23.20
N ILE A 31 -8.03 -17.02 -22.83
CA ILE A 31 -8.58 -18.09 -23.65
C ILE A 31 -10.00 -17.70 -24.05
N ASN A 32 -10.25 -17.60 -25.34
CA ASN A 32 -11.57 -17.24 -25.87
C ASN A 32 -12.53 -18.45 -25.89
N ASN A 33 -13.78 -18.23 -26.30
CA ASN A 33 -14.78 -19.30 -26.39
C ASN A 33 -14.39 -20.42 -27.38
N SER A 34 -13.56 -20.12 -28.39
CA SER A 34 -13.01 -21.07 -29.37
C SER A 34 -11.77 -21.83 -28.88
N ASN A 35 -11.44 -21.77 -27.58
CA ASN A 35 -10.26 -22.38 -26.97
C ASN A 35 -8.91 -21.87 -27.53
N GLN A 36 -8.89 -20.69 -28.15
CA GLN A 36 -7.65 -20.08 -28.61
C GLN A 36 -7.05 -19.26 -27.48
N LYS A 37 -5.79 -19.55 -27.14
CA LYS A 37 -4.99 -18.75 -26.21
C LYS A 37 -4.39 -17.56 -26.96
N ILE A 38 -4.64 -16.37 -26.46
CA ILE A 38 -4.20 -15.11 -27.04
C ILE A 38 -3.34 -14.39 -26.01
N ASN A 39 -2.07 -14.19 -26.32
CA ASN A 39 -1.15 -13.40 -25.50
C ASN A 39 -1.44 -11.91 -25.70
N CYS A 40 -1.44 -11.15 -24.62
CA CYS A 40 -1.75 -9.74 -24.64
C CYS A 40 -1.21 -9.02 -23.41
N LEU A 41 -1.39 -7.71 -23.35
CA LEU A 41 -1.12 -6.92 -22.16
C LEU A 41 -2.43 -6.68 -21.42
N ILE A 42 -2.54 -7.14 -20.18
CA ILE A 42 -3.73 -6.99 -19.34
C ILE A 42 -3.51 -5.85 -18.36
N LYS A 43 -4.53 -5.00 -18.19
CA LYS A 43 -4.50 -3.91 -17.22
C LYS A 43 -4.58 -4.46 -15.80
N ASP A 44 -3.45 -4.51 -15.10
CA ASP A 44 -3.41 -4.97 -13.71
C ASP A 44 -3.85 -3.85 -12.77
N ILE A 45 -4.99 -4.06 -12.11
CA ILE A 45 -5.53 -3.14 -11.10
C ILE A 45 -5.59 -3.78 -9.70
N ASP A 46 -4.90 -4.90 -9.51
CA ASP A 46 -4.91 -5.65 -8.26
C ASP A 46 -6.34 -5.94 -7.75
N TRP A 47 -7.11 -6.69 -8.54
CA TRP A 47 -8.54 -6.89 -8.30
C TRP A 47 -8.85 -7.41 -6.90
N LYS A 48 -9.35 -6.51 -6.04
CA LYS A 48 -9.96 -6.88 -4.75
C LYS A 48 -11.23 -7.73 -4.94
N ASN A 49 -12.05 -7.38 -5.93
CA ASN A 49 -13.23 -8.15 -6.32
C ASN A 49 -12.96 -8.90 -7.61
N ASN A 50 -13.47 -10.12 -7.72
CA ASN A 50 -13.43 -10.87 -8.97
C ASN A 50 -14.09 -10.05 -10.10
N PRO A 51 -13.39 -9.84 -11.22
CA PRO A 51 -13.91 -9.00 -12.29
C PRO A 51 -15.03 -9.71 -13.06
N GLN A 52 -15.89 -8.93 -13.71
CA GLN A 52 -16.80 -9.41 -14.77
C GLN A 52 -16.31 -9.01 -16.18
N LYS A 53 -15.39 -8.04 -16.21
CA LYS A 53 -14.74 -7.50 -17.40
C LYS A 53 -13.33 -7.03 -17.04
N PHE A 54 -12.43 -7.06 -18.00
CA PHE A 54 -11.08 -6.54 -17.85
C PHE A 54 -10.63 -5.84 -19.13
N LYS A 55 -9.70 -4.90 -18.99
CA LYS A 55 -9.11 -4.18 -20.11
C LYS A 55 -7.81 -4.86 -20.55
N TYR A 56 -7.57 -4.86 -21.84
CA TYR A 56 -6.36 -5.41 -22.44
C TYR A 56 -5.94 -4.62 -23.68
N LYS A 57 -4.68 -4.80 -24.08
CA LYS A 57 -4.09 -4.29 -25.32
C LYS A 57 -3.35 -5.40 -26.06
N THR A 58 -3.34 -5.36 -27.38
CA THR A 58 -2.57 -6.30 -28.20
C THR A 58 -1.08 -5.95 -28.25
N THR A 59 -0.75 -4.66 -28.21
CA THR A 59 0.61 -4.11 -28.13
C THR A 59 0.59 -2.86 -27.24
N GLU A 60 1.74 -2.35 -26.83
CA GLU A 60 1.81 -1.16 -25.95
C GLU A 60 1.14 0.07 -26.56
N GLN A 61 1.26 0.23 -27.88
CA GLN A 61 0.72 1.35 -28.65
C GLN A 61 -0.75 1.16 -29.04
N ALA A 62 -1.31 -0.04 -28.87
CA ALA A 62 -2.70 -0.30 -29.21
C ALA A 62 -3.67 0.41 -28.25
N GLU A 63 -4.89 0.65 -28.75
CA GLU A 63 -6.00 1.16 -27.94
C GLU A 63 -6.48 0.15 -26.89
N ASP A 64 -7.01 0.67 -25.78
CA ASP A 64 -7.65 -0.11 -24.72
C ASP A 64 -8.88 -0.85 -25.25
N LYS A 65 -8.83 -2.19 -25.28
CA LYS A 65 -9.99 -3.05 -25.54
C LYS A 65 -10.51 -3.64 -24.24
N THR A 66 -11.80 -4.01 -24.21
CA THR A 66 -12.45 -4.62 -23.03
C THR A 66 -12.98 -6.00 -23.37
N LEU A 67 -12.58 -7.00 -22.59
CA LEU A 67 -13.15 -8.34 -22.64
C LEU A 67 -14.12 -8.55 -21.48
N THR A 68 -15.10 -9.41 -21.69
CA THR A 68 -16.12 -9.73 -20.69
C THR A 68 -16.16 -11.22 -20.41
N ILE A 69 -16.78 -11.58 -19.30
CA ILE A 69 -17.05 -12.98 -18.95
C ILE A 69 -17.82 -13.75 -20.02
N LYS A 70 -18.54 -13.09 -20.93
CA LYS A 70 -19.26 -13.76 -22.03
C LYS A 70 -18.32 -14.29 -23.12
N THR A 71 -17.18 -13.62 -23.33
CA THR A 71 -16.27 -13.90 -24.46
C THR A 71 -15.02 -14.67 -24.06
N VAL A 72 -14.73 -14.72 -22.75
CA VAL A 72 -13.48 -15.28 -22.22
C VAL A 72 -13.77 -16.43 -21.26
N LYS A 73 -13.11 -17.57 -21.48
CA LYS A 73 -13.16 -18.77 -20.63
C LYS A 73 -12.16 -18.68 -19.48
N GLU A 74 -11.00 -18.08 -19.71
CA GLU A 74 -9.92 -17.98 -18.74
C GLU A 74 -9.07 -16.75 -19.07
N PHE A 75 -8.50 -16.10 -18.07
CA PHE A 75 -7.41 -15.15 -18.29
C PHE A 75 -6.43 -15.19 -17.12
N GLY A 76 -5.19 -14.80 -17.39
CA GLY A 76 -4.16 -14.73 -16.37
C GLY A 76 -3.16 -13.63 -16.67
N ILE A 77 -2.65 -13.03 -15.60
CA ILE A 77 -1.46 -12.17 -15.63
C ILE A 77 -0.28 -13.06 -15.26
N ASN A 78 0.73 -13.11 -16.12
CA ASN A 78 1.87 -14.01 -15.96
C ASN A 78 2.52 -13.81 -14.59
N ASN A 79 2.71 -14.90 -13.84
CA ASN A 79 3.26 -14.92 -12.48
C ASN A 79 2.50 -14.13 -11.41
N VAL A 80 1.32 -13.57 -11.70
CA VAL A 80 0.56 -12.74 -10.75
C VAL A 80 -0.78 -13.39 -10.37
N SER A 81 -1.61 -13.74 -11.34
CA SER A 81 -2.95 -14.27 -11.06
C SER A 81 -3.53 -15.03 -12.23
N LYS A 82 -4.47 -15.94 -11.93
CA LYS A 82 -5.25 -16.70 -12.90
C LYS A 82 -6.73 -16.67 -12.51
N TYR A 83 -7.60 -16.54 -13.50
CA TYR A 83 -9.05 -16.53 -13.34
C TYR A 83 -9.70 -17.43 -14.37
N ILE A 84 -10.62 -18.28 -13.94
CA ILE A 84 -11.39 -19.17 -14.81
C ILE A 84 -12.87 -18.82 -14.76
N ARG A 85 -13.55 -18.92 -15.90
CA ARG A 85 -14.99 -18.79 -15.98
C ARG A 85 -15.64 -20.10 -15.62
N ALA A 86 -16.53 -20.07 -14.64
CA ALA A 86 -17.32 -21.23 -14.24
C ALA A 86 -18.80 -20.85 -14.10
N VAL A 87 -19.69 -21.78 -14.42
CA VAL A 87 -21.11 -21.71 -14.08
C VAL A 87 -21.30 -22.56 -12.84
N VAL A 88 -21.57 -21.92 -11.70
CA VAL A 88 -21.57 -22.57 -10.39
C VAL A 88 -22.79 -22.17 -9.57
N ASN A 89 -23.20 -23.05 -8.67
CA ASN A 89 -24.16 -22.71 -7.62
C ASN A 89 -23.42 -21.97 -6.50
N ILE A 90 -23.82 -20.72 -6.24
CA ILE A 90 -23.26 -19.88 -5.19
C ILE A 90 -24.34 -19.48 -4.19
N ASP A 91 -24.03 -19.60 -2.90
CA ASP A 91 -24.86 -19.09 -1.82
C ASP A 91 -24.69 -17.58 -1.73
N MET A 92 -25.79 -16.86 -1.92
CA MET A 92 -25.81 -15.38 -1.93
C MET A 92 -26.08 -14.77 -0.55
N SER A 93 -26.16 -15.60 0.51
CA SER A 93 -26.45 -15.14 1.87
C SER A 93 -25.41 -14.13 2.38
N SER A 94 -25.87 -13.04 3.01
CA SER A 94 -24.98 -12.02 3.57
C SER A 94 -24.21 -12.55 4.79
N ARG A 95 -23.05 -11.95 5.05
CA ARG A 95 -22.27 -12.13 6.30
C ARG A 95 -22.36 -10.93 7.22
N LYS A 96 -23.15 -9.91 6.87
CA LYS A 96 -23.35 -8.77 7.75
C LYS A 96 -24.35 -9.16 8.83
N LEU A 97 -24.02 -8.85 10.09
CA LEU A 97 -24.79 -9.27 11.28
C LEU A 97 -26.26 -8.83 11.24
N ASP A 98 -26.51 -7.63 10.71
CA ASP A 98 -27.83 -7.04 10.49
C ASP A 98 -28.59 -7.66 9.32
N GLN A 99 -27.93 -8.43 8.45
CA GLN A 99 -28.47 -9.02 7.22
C GLN A 99 -28.40 -10.56 7.18
N LEU A 100 -28.15 -11.21 8.31
CA LEU A 100 -28.13 -12.68 8.39
C LEU A 100 -29.54 -13.25 8.15
N SER A 101 -29.62 -14.34 7.39
CA SER A 101 -30.88 -15.07 7.17
C SER A 101 -31.23 -15.93 8.39
N ASN A 102 -32.51 -16.30 8.51
CA ASN A 102 -32.96 -17.31 9.50
C ASN A 102 -32.80 -18.76 9.00
N GLU A 103 -32.50 -18.95 7.71
CA GLU A 103 -32.30 -20.25 7.09
C GLU A 103 -30.88 -20.78 7.30
N LYS A 104 -30.75 -22.00 7.84
CA LYS A 104 -29.47 -22.69 8.00
C LYS A 104 -28.84 -23.09 6.66
N ASP A 105 -29.67 -23.55 5.73
CA ASP A 105 -29.20 -24.06 4.45
C ASP A 105 -28.79 -22.95 3.48
N PRO A 106 -27.81 -23.19 2.60
CA PRO A 106 -27.38 -22.23 1.60
C PRO A 106 -28.51 -21.92 0.61
N ILE A 107 -28.65 -20.64 0.26
CA ILE A 107 -29.61 -20.18 -0.74
C ILE A 107 -28.86 -20.08 -2.06
N PHE A 108 -28.78 -21.21 -2.77
CA PHE A 108 -28.02 -21.31 -3.99
C PHE A 108 -28.70 -20.61 -5.16
N LYS A 109 -27.90 -19.88 -5.92
CA LYS A 109 -28.23 -19.37 -7.24
C LYS A 109 -27.16 -19.80 -8.22
N GLN A 110 -27.57 -20.25 -9.40
CA GLN A 110 -26.63 -20.53 -10.47
C GLN A 110 -26.16 -19.21 -11.08
N GLU A 111 -24.84 -18.99 -11.10
CA GLU A 111 -24.21 -17.78 -11.62
C GLU A 111 -23.01 -18.14 -12.49
N GLN A 112 -22.78 -17.34 -13.53
CA GLN A 112 -21.57 -17.41 -14.34
C GLN A 112 -20.54 -16.41 -13.80
N LEU A 113 -19.44 -16.92 -13.25
CA LEU A 113 -18.47 -16.14 -12.48
C LEU A 113 -17.04 -16.36 -13.02
N PHE A 114 -16.21 -15.32 -12.92
CA PHE A 114 -14.75 -15.51 -12.96
C PHE A 114 -14.29 -15.85 -11.55
N LEU A 115 -13.85 -17.09 -11.33
CA LEU A 115 -13.27 -17.54 -10.08
C LEU A 115 -11.75 -17.32 -10.13
N LYS A 116 -11.19 -16.71 -9.09
CA LYS A 116 -9.75 -16.54 -8.94
C LYS A 116 -9.18 -17.90 -8.55
N VAL A 117 -8.22 -18.41 -9.29
CA VAL A 117 -7.51 -19.65 -8.98
C VAL A 117 -6.48 -19.33 -7.89
N LEU A 118 -6.61 -20.01 -6.75
CA LEU A 118 -5.66 -19.90 -5.63
C LEU A 118 -4.63 -21.03 -5.71
N ILE A 119 -5.12 -22.26 -5.88
CA ILE A 119 -4.31 -23.46 -6.12
C ILE A 119 -4.85 -24.17 -7.35
N GLU A 120 -3.94 -24.56 -8.24
CA GLU A 120 -4.23 -25.41 -9.40
C GLU A 120 -3.45 -26.72 -9.27
N GLY A 121 -4.14 -27.84 -9.22
CA GLY A 121 -3.58 -29.18 -8.99
C GLY A 121 -4.68 -30.24 -8.97
N ASP A 122 -4.38 -31.43 -8.45
CA ASP A 122 -5.33 -32.54 -8.32
C ASP A 122 -6.60 -32.09 -7.57
N ALA A 123 -6.40 -31.42 -6.43
CA ALA A 123 -7.42 -30.58 -5.81
C ALA A 123 -7.12 -29.10 -6.06
N SER A 124 -8.01 -28.45 -6.80
CA SER A 124 -7.91 -27.01 -7.08
C SER A 124 -8.80 -26.21 -6.12
N LEU A 125 -8.29 -25.06 -5.67
CA LEU A 125 -8.98 -24.12 -4.79
C LEU A 125 -9.22 -22.81 -5.52
N PHE A 126 -10.45 -22.31 -5.47
CA PHE A 126 -10.85 -21.06 -6.09
C PHE A 126 -11.52 -20.11 -5.10
N LEU A 127 -11.46 -18.83 -5.41
CA LEU A 127 -12.06 -17.74 -4.64
C LEU A 127 -12.98 -16.91 -5.52
N TYR A 128 -14.17 -16.62 -5.00
CA TYR A 128 -15.01 -15.53 -5.46
C TYR A 128 -15.17 -14.49 -4.34
N ASN A 129 -14.76 -13.27 -4.63
CA ASN A 129 -14.91 -12.12 -3.75
C ASN A 129 -15.65 -11.00 -4.49
N TYR A 130 -16.76 -10.54 -3.94
CA TYR A 130 -17.51 -9.41 -4.49
C TYR A 130 -18.17 -8.60 -3.37
N LYS A 131 -17.71 -7.35 -3.17
CA LYS A 131 -18.12 -6.50 -2.05
C LYS A 131 -17.82 -7.20 -0.71
N SER A 132 -18.84 -7.52 0.08
CA SER A 132 -18.72 -8.27 1.35
C SER A 132 -18.92 -9.77 1.18
N LEU A 133 -19.30 -10.24 -0.02
CA LEU A 133 -19.50 -11.66 -0.29
C LEU A 133 -18.14 -12.30 -0.59
N ARG A 134 -17.79 -13.31 0.20
CA ARG A 134 -16.61 -14.16 -0.02
C ARG A 134 -17.02 -15.61 0.01
N ARG A 135 -16.70 -16.35 -1.06
CA ARG A 135 -16.98 -17.78 -1.20
C ARG A 135 -15.77 -18.49 -1.77
N TYR A 136 -15.45 -19.65 -1.22
CA TYR A 136 -14.44 -20.53 -1.77
C TYR A 136 -15.11 -21.67 -2.51
N PHE A 137 -14.47 -22.12 -3.57
CA PHE A 137 -14.89 -23.24 -4.38
C PHE A 137 -13.74 -24.21 -4.49
N TYR A 138 -14.05 -25.47 -4.73
CA TYR A 138 -13.05 -26.50 -4.95
C TYR A 138 -13.44 -27.38 -6.13
N GLN A 139 -12.43 -28.03 -6.68
CA GLN A 139 -12.57 -29.05 -7.70
C GLN A 139 -11.60 -30.18 -7.40
N THR A 140 -12.07 -31.41 -7.59
CA THR A 140 -11.25 -32.64 -7.57
C THR A 140 -11.34 -33.30 -8.94
N PRO A 141 -10.52 -34.32 -9.24
CA PRO A 141 -10.66 -35.06 -10.49
C PRO A 141 -12.09 -35.61 -10.60
N ASN A 142 -12.67 -35.53 -11.80
CA ASN A 142 -14.01 -36.04 -12.12
C ASN A 142 -15.20 -35.38 -11.40
N LYS A 143 -15.01 -34.22 -10.75
CA LYS A 143 -16.10 -33.42 -10.20
C LYS A 143 -16.12 -32.01 -10.78
N ASP A 144 -17.32 -31.47 -10.93
CA ASP A 144 -17.50 -30.05 -11.26
C ASP A 144 -17.07 -29.15 -10.09
N ILE A 145 -16.87 -27.87 -10.38
CA ILE A 145 -16.51 -26.86 -9.39
C ILE A 145 -17.69 -26.66 -8.43
N ASN A 146 -17.45 -26.88 -7.13
CA ASN A 146 -18.47 -26.81 -6.09
C ASN A 146 -18.07 -25.82 -4.98
N GLN A 147 -19.06 -25.14 -4.40
CA GLN A 147 -18.81 -24.22 -3.29
C GLN A 147 -18.47 -25.00 -2.00
N LEU A 148 -17.45 -24.54 -1.27
CA LEU A 148 -17.26 -24.87 0.14
C LEU A 148 -18.30 -24.12 0.99
N VAL A 149 -19.24 -24.86 1.59
CA VAL A 149 -20.43 -24.29 2.25
C VAL A 149 -20.11 -23.87 3.68
N PHE A 150 -19.98 -22.55 3.86
CA PHE A 150 -19.96 -21.90 5.16
C PHE A 150 -20.96 -20.74 5.17
N LYS A 151 -21.87 -20.76 6.13
CA LYS A 151 -22.92 -19.74 6.27
C LYS A 151 -23.18 -19.44 7.73
N GLU A 152 -23.24 -18.15 8.06
CA GLU A 152 -23.76 -17.65 9.34
C GLU A 152 -25.26 -17.39 9.19
N TYR A 153 -26.04 -17.77 10.19
CA TYR A 153 -27.49 -17.58 10.20
C TYR A 153 -27.99 -17.27 11.62
N LYS A 154 -29.19 -16.70 11.73
CA LYS A 154 -29.88 -16.48 13.00
C LYS A 154 -30.75 -17.69 13.30
N SER A 155 -30.55 -18.32 14.46
CA SER A 155 -31.44 -19.38 14.92
C SER A 155 -32.75 -18.81 15.45
N ALA A 156 -33.73 -19.69 15.71
CA ALA A 156 -35.04 -19.32 16.24
C ALA A 156 -34.97 -18.48 17.52
N ASN A 157 -33.89 -18.62 18.29
CA ASN A 157 -33.64 -17.88 19.54
C ASN A 157 -32.84 -16.58 19.31
N ASN A 158 -32.75 -16.07 18.08
CA ASN A 158 -31.94 -14.91 17.68
C ASN A 158 -30.44 -15.02 18.01
N LYS A 159 -29.91 -16.24 18.18
CA LYS A 159 -28.47 -16.47 18.31
C LYS A 159 -27.84 -16.66 16.94
N ILE A 160 -26.59 -16.21 16.80
CA ILE A 160 -25.82 -16.44 15.57
C ILE A 160 -25.25 -17.85 15.63
N GLU A 161 -25.56 -18.65 14.62
CA GLU A 161 -25.06 -20.01 14.45
C GLU A 161 -24.38 -20.15 13.08
N THR A 162 -23.62 -21.23 12.90
CA THR A 162 -22.85 -21.49 11.69
C THR A 162 -23.19 -22.84 11.07
N ASN A 163 -23.37 -22.84 9.75
CA ASN A 163 -23.39 -24.02 8.92
C ASN A 163 -21.97 -24.30 8.42
N ASN A 164 -21.27 -25.24 9.06
CA ASN A 164 -19.88 -25.62 8.74
C ASN A 164 -19.78 -26.82 7.78
N LYS A 165 -20.75 -27.00 6.88
CA LYS A 165 -20.80 -28.13 5.94
C LYS A 165 -19.52 -28.28 5.11
N PHE A 166 -18.76 -27.21 4.89
CA PHE A 166 -17.46 -27.27 4.23
C PHE A 166 -16.49 -28.27 4.88
N ARG A 167 -16.48 -28.43 6.21
CA ARG A 167 -15.61 -29.41 6.88
C ARG A 167 -15.92 -30.83 6.44
N ASN A 168 -17.21 -31.18 6.39
CA ASN A 168 -17.62 -32.48 5.83
C ASN A 168 -17.24 -32.59 4.35
N GLN A 169 -17.37 -31.52 3.56
CA GLN A 169 -16.93 -31.53 2.16
C GLN A 169 -15.43 -31.78 2.02
N LEU A 170 -14.59 -31.18 2.88
CA LEU A 170 -13.14 -31.42 2.91
C LEU A 170 -12.85 -32.87 3.31
N TYR A 171 -13.42 -33.36 4.41
CA TYR A 171 -13.16 -34.72 4.87
C TYR A 171 -13.64 -35.81 3.90
N THR A 172 -14.79 -35.62 3.24
CA THR A 172 -15.35 -36.63 2.33
C THR A 172 -14.69 -36.61 0.95
N ASN A 173 -14.32 -35.44 0.43
CA ASN A 173 -13.84 -35.32 -0.96
C ASN A 173 -12.33 -35.13 -1.07
N LEU A 174 -11.66 -34.70 -0.01
CA LEU A 174 -10.23 -34.36 0.03
C LEU A 174 -9.52 -35.12 1.15
N LYS A 175 -9.76 -36.43 1.21
CA LYS A 175 -9.07 -37.33 2.13
C LYS A 175 -7.83 -37.94 1.50
N CYS A 176 -6.76 -38.02 2.29
CA CYS A 176 -5.56 -38.77 1.99
C CYS A 176 -5.01 -39.37 3.30
N ASN A 177 -3.90 -40.12 3.24
CA ASN A 177 -3.34 -40.80 4.43
C ASN A 177 -2.87 -39.81 5.52
N ASP A 178 -2.46 -38.60 5.13
CA ASP A 178 -1.93 -37.58 6.05
C ASP A 178 -2.99 -36.62 6.61
N ILE A 179 -4.26 -36.79 6.20
CA ILE A 179 -5.37 -35.92 6.62
C ILE A 179 -6.31 -36.71 7.54
N THR A 180 -6.28 -36.33 8.81
CA THR A 180 -7.15 -36.85 9.86
C THR A 180 -8.43 -36.02 10.00
N ILE A 181 -9.39 -36.51 10.78
CA ILE A 181 -10.60 -35.73 11.11
C ILE A 181 -10.28 -34.48 11.95
N ASN A 182 -9.23 -34.56 12.79
CA ASN A 182 -8.80 -33.43 13.61
C ASN A 182 -8.24 -32.32 12.74
N ASP A 183 -7.42 -32.66 11.74
CA ASP A 183 -6.92 -31.68 10.76
C ASP A 183 -8.06 -30.89 10.11
N VAL A 184 -9.18 -31.55 9.78
CA VAL A 184 -10.34 -30.90 9.15
C VAL A 184 -11.13 -30.04 10.15
N ASN A 185 -11.22 -30.46 11.41
CA ASN A 185 -11.95 -29.73 12.45
C ASN A 185 -11.27 -28.40 12.82
N ASP A 186 -9.95 -28.32 12.69
CA ASP A 186 -9.16 -27.13 13.00
C ASP A 186 -9.14 -26.12 11.84
N VAL A 187 -9.57 -26.51 10.63
CA VAL A 187 -9.63 -25.60 9.49
C VAL A 187 -10.76 -24.58 9.69
N ASP A 188 -10.37 -23.31 9.80
CA ASP A 188 -11.29 -22.17 9.69
C ASP A 188 -11.64 -21.88 8.23
N TYR A 189 -12.80 -21.24 8.00
CA TYR A 189 -13.19 -20.75 6.68
C TYR A 189 -12.44 -19.45 6.28
N LYS A 190 -11.10 -19.50 6.33
CA LYS A 190 -10.18 -18.41 6.00
C LYS A 190 -9.28 -18.83 4.84
N LYS A 191 -8.79 -17.84 4.08
CA LYS A 191 -8.01 -18.08 2.86
C LYS A 191 -6.74 -18.89 3.17
N GLU A 192 -5.98 -18.45 4.16
CA GLU A 192 -4.70 -19.08 4.54
C GLU A 192 -4.89 -20.52 5.05
N GLU A 193 -5.89 -20.78 5.90
CA GLU A 193 -6.19 -22.13 6.38
C GLU A 193 -6.61 -23.09 5.24
N LEU A 194 -7.43 -22.60 4.31
CA LEU A 194 -7.82 -23.39 3.13
C LEU A 194 -6.64 -23.60 2.17
N LEU A 195 -5.77 -22.60 1.97
CA LEU A 195 -4.54 -22.77 1.20
C LEU A 195 -3.66 -23.87 1.82
N ASN A 196 -3.41 -23.79 3.12
CA ASN A 196 -2.61 -24.78 3.85
C ASN A 196 -3.19 -26.20 3.71
N PHE A 197 -4.52 -26.33 3.86
CA PHE A 197 -5.19 -27.62 3.71
C PHE A 197 -5.06 -28.20 2.30
N PHE A 198 -5.29 -27.40 1.25
CA PHE A 198 -5.20 -27.86 -0.13
C PHE A 198 -3.75 -28.15 -0.56
N THR A 199 -2.78 -27.37 -0.08
CA THR A 199 -1.35 -27.66 -0.22
C THR A 199 -1.02 -29.00 0.43
N LYS A 200 -1.47 -29.23 1.67
CA LYS A 200 -1.27 -30.51 2.38
C LYS A 200 -1.87 -31.70 1.59
N TYR A 201 -3.08 -31.55 1.06
CA TYR A 201 -3.73 -32.58 0.25
C TYR A 201 -2.96 -32.90 -1.04
N ASN A 202 -2.61 -31.88 -1.83
CA ASN A 202 -1.94 -32.08 -3.11
C ASN A 202 -0.54 -32.68 -2.94
N THR A 203 0.19 -32.26 -1.89
CA THR A 203 1.47 -32.87 -1.50
C THR A 203 1.31 -34.33 -1.10
N CYS A 204 0.32 -34.64 -0.26
CA CYS A 204 0.02 -36.02 0.17
C CYS A 204 -0.37 -36.95 -1.00
N LYS A 205 -0.94 -36.40 -2.07
CA LYS A 205 -1.23 -37.13 -3.31
C LYS A 205 -0.03 -37.24 -4.25
N ASN A 206 1.12 -36.66 -3.92
CA ASN A 206 2.27 -36.51 -4.80
C ASN A 206 1.89 -35.89 -6.16
N SER A 207 0.91 -34.98 -6.17
CA SER A 207 0.50 -34.28 -7.38
C SER A 207 1.32 -33.00 -7.54
N GLU A 208 1.69 -32.67 -8.79
CA GLU A 208 2.21 -31.34 -9.08
C GLU A 208 1.07 -30.32 -8.94
N PHE A 209 1.33 -29.23 -8.21
CA PHE A 209 0.37 -28.14 -8.04
C PHE A 209 1.06 -26.78 -8.06
N ILE A 210 0.31 -25.75 -8.43
CA ILE A 210 0.75 -24.36 -8.45
C ILE A 210 -0.04 -23.58 -7.40
N ASN A 211 0.68 -23.01 -6.43
CA ASN A 211 0.12 -22.01 -5.50
C ASN A 211 0.34 -20.59 -6.07
N PHE A 212 -0.74 -19.92 -6.47
CA PHE A 212 -0.68 -18.57 -7.02
C PHE A 212 -0.48 -17.49 -5.95
N GLU A 213 -0.71 -17.78 -4.66
CA GLU A 213 -0.58 -16.82 -3.57
C GLU A 213 0.86 -16.75 -3.01
N GLU A 214 1.61 -17.85 -3.03
CA GLU A 214 3.04 -17.86 -2.67
C GLU A 214 3.88 -16.99 -3.61
N LYS A 215 3.56 -16.99 -4.91
CA LYS A 215 4.22 -16.15 -5.92
C LYS A 215 4.07 -14.65 -5.66
N ARG A 216 3.12 -14.24 -4.81
CA ARG A 216 2.75 -12.84 -4.59
C ARG A 216 3.30 -12.25 -3.28
N LYS A 217 3.80 -13.05 -2.33
CA LYS A 217 4.38 -12.53 -1.08
C LYS A 217 5.66 -11.73 -1.39
N SER A 218 5.57 -10.40 -1.39
CA SER A 218 6.74 -9.52 -1.53
C SER A 218 6.64 -8.29 -0.61
N ASP A 219 6.15 -8.47 0.63
CA ASP A 219 6.42 -7.48 1.66
C ASP A 219 7.95 -7.35 1.76
N SER A 220 8.45 -6.17 1.42
CA SER A 220 9.88 -5.90 1.25
C SER A 220 10.26 -4.65 2.02
N PHE A 221 11.49 -4.66 2.51
CA PHE A 221 12.05 -3.54 3.26
C PHE A 221 13.16 -2.92 2.45
N ASN A 222 13.16 -1.59 2.35
CA ASN A 222 14.28 -0.86 1.81
C ASN A 222 14.96 -0.07 2.93
N PHE A 223 16.29 -0.06 2.91
CA PHE A 223 17.08 0.83 3.75
C PHE A 223 17.77 1.88 2.91
N THR A 224 17.59 3.15 3.25
CA THR A 224 18.06 4.28 2.42
C THR A 224 18.81 5.31 3.26
N ILE A 225 20.02 5.68 2.83
CA ILE A 225 20.76 6.81 3.41
C ILE A 225 20.29 8.08 2.72
N ARG A 226 19.98 9.13 3.50
CA ARG A 226 19.26 10.32 3.04
C ARG A 226 19.93 11.64 3.41
N PRO A 227 21.08 11.99 2.81
CA PRO A 227 21.66 13.32 2.97
C PRO A 227 20.78 14.39 2.31
N GLY A 228 20.79 15.61 2.82
CA GLY A 228 20.03 16.69 2.23
C GLY A 228 20.50 18.08 2.66
N ILE A 229 19.93 19.07 1.97
CA ILE A 229 20.11 20.48 2.26
C ILE A 229 18.74 21.05 2.65
N ASN A 230 18.72 21.73 3.77
CA ASN A 230 17.56 22.43 4.31
C ASN A 230 17.71 23.92 4.08
N SER A 231 16.59 24.60 3.85
CA SER A 231 16.42 26.03 4.02
C SER A 231 15.40 26.20 5.14
N SER A 232 15.87 26.73 6.27
CA SER A 232 15.08 26.84 7.49
C SER A 232 14.94 28.30 7.90
N SER A 233 13.77 28.69 8.39
CA SER A 233 13.49 30.01 8.97
C SER A 233 13.00 29.85 10.40
N LEU A 234 13.33 30.81 11.25
CA LEU A 234 12.81 30.90 12.60
C LEU A 234 12.27 32.30 12.83
N SER A 235 10.99 32.43 13.22
CA SER A 235 10.50 33.70 13.76
C SER A 235 10.05 33.51 15.20
N ILE A 236 10.29 34.50 16.04
CA ILE A 236 9.96 34.47 17.47
C ILE A 236 9.12 35.68 17.81
N ARG A 237 8.06 35.44 18.59
CA ARG A 237 7.18 36.49 19.10
C ARG A 237 7.07 36.42 20.62
N ASN A 238 7.02 37.59 21.24
CA ASN A 238 6.81 37.72 22.68
C ASN A 238 5.47 38.39 22.98
N GLY A 239 4.60 37.69 23.73
CA GLY A 239 3.28 38.20 24.10
C GLY A 239 3.30 39.37 25.10
N ALA A 240 4.41 39.59 25.81
CA ALA A 240 4.55 40.67 26.78
C ALA A 240 5.14 41.96 26.19
N ALA A 241 5.99 41.87 25.15
CA ALA A 241 6.58 43.04 24.51
C ALA A 241 6.97 42.80 23.04
N ASN A 242 6.30 43.48 22.11
CA ASN A 242 6.59 43.37 20.66
C ASN A 242 8.01 43.77 20.27
N SER A 243 8.68 44.65 21.04
CA SER A 243 10.07 45.03 20.82
C SER A 243 11.06 43.86 20.97
N ARG A 244 10.61 42.71 21.50
CA ARG A 244 11.40 41.49 21.64
C ARG A 244 11.15 40.48 20.51
N ASN A 245 10.26 40.78 19.57
CA ASN A 245 10.05 39.94 18.40
C ASN A 245 11.31 39.98 17.52
N GLU A 246 11.66 38.85 16.93
CA GLU A 246 12.81 38.72 16.04
C GLU A 246 12.42 37.77 14.91
N ASP A 247 12.78 38.13 13.68
CA ASP A 247 12.66 37.26 12.52
C ASP A 247 14.08 36.90 12.07
N TYR A 248 14.40 35.62 12.15
CA TYR A 248 15.66 35.10 11.64
C TYR A 248 15.43 34.72 10.18
N ASP A 249 16.22 35.34 9.30
CA ASP A 249 16.20 35.05 7.87
C ASP A 249 16.45 33.56 7.58
N ASN A 250 16.17 33.14 6.35
CA ASN A 250 16.39 31.75 5.93
C ASN A 250 17.88 31.40 5.95
N GLU A 251 18.21 30.29 6.63
CA GLU A 251 19.55 29.73 6.62
C GLU A 251 19.60 28.36 5.95
N PHE A 252 20.71 28.12 5.24
CA PHE A 252 20.98 26.82 4.68
C PHE A 252 21.71 25.92 5.66
N ASN A 253 21.24 24.68 5.80
CA ASN A 253 21.90 23.69 6.63
C ASN A 253 21.90 22.28 6.04
N PHE A 254 22.79 21.44 6.54
CA PHE A 254 22.88 20.04 6.14
C PHE A 254 22.09 19.14 7.08
N ARG A 255 21.48 18.11 6.51
CA ARG A 255 20.83 17.03 7.24
C ARG A 255 21.32 15.66 6.78
N LEU A 256 21.24 14.70 7.68
CA LEU A 256 21.50 13.29 7.37
C LEU A 256 20.44 12.41 8.01
N GLY A 257 19.65 11.73 7.17
CA GLY A 257 18.63 10.78 7.59
C GLY A 257 18.97 9.33 7.24
N LEU A 258 18.42 8.39 8.00
CA LEU A 258 18.41 6.96 7.69
C LEU A 258 16.96 6.50 7.59
N GLU A 259 16.49 6.13 6.41
CA GLU A 259 15.10 5.72 6.17
C GLU A 259 14.98 4.20 6.15
N LEU A 260 14.05 3.69 6.95
CA LEU A 260 13.47 2.36 6.83
C LEU A 260 12.11 2.48 6.15
N GLU A 261 11.97 1.81 5.02
CA GLU A 261 10.74 1.76 4.22
C GLU A 261 10.18 0.34 4.22
N PHE A 262 8.94 0.16 4.65
CA PHE A 262 8.20 -1.10 4.56
C PHE A 262 7.17 -1.03 3.44
N ILE A 263 7.39 -1.76 2.35
CA ILE A 263 6.50 -1.80 1.19
C ILE A 263 5.39 -2.82 1.45
N MET A 264 4.15 -2.36 1.36
CA MET A 264 2.98 -3.20 1.60
C MET A 264 2.57 -3.98 0.34
N GLY A 265 2.37 -5.29 0.45
CA GLY A 265 2.03 -6.22 -0.63
C GLY A 265 0.66 -6.07 -1.31
N PHE A 266 -0.03 -4.94 -1.12
CA PHE A 266 -1.34 -4.65 -1.71
C PHE A 266 -1.29 -3.43 -2.65
N ASN A 267 -2.28 -3.34 -3.54
CA ASN A 267 -2.36 -2.29 -4.55
C ASN A 267 -1.07 -2.20 -5.38
N ASN A 268 -0.51 -3.35 -5.74
CA ASN A 268 0.73 -3.50 -6.50
C ASN A 268 1.92 -2.73 -5.89
N ASN A 269 2.15 -2.91 -4.59
CA ASN A 269 3.32 -2.37 -3.87
C ASN A 269 3.43 -0.83 -3.94
N LYS A 270 2.28 -0.15 -4.11
CA LYS A 270 2.23 1.32 -4.22
C LYS A 270 2.32 2.04 -2.88
N TRP A 271 2.03 1.37 -1.79
CA TRP A 271 2.03 1.99 -0.47
C TRP A 271 3.22 1.50 0.36
N ALA A 272 3.81 2.40 1.12
CA ALA A 272 4.83 2.05 2.09
C ALA A 272 4.68 2.85 3.40
N LEU A 273 5.12 2.24 4.51
CA LEU A 273 5.34 2.91 5.79
C LEU A 273 6.80 3.36 5.87
N LEU A 274 7.04 4.53 6.45
CA LEU A 274 8.36 5.13 6.57
C LEU A 274 8.69 5.45 8.04
N ILE A 275 9.93 5.19 8.43
CA ILE A 275 10.54 5.72 9.65
C ILE A 275 11.92 6.26 9.28
N GLU A 276 12.22 7.51 9.65
CA GLU A 276 13.46 8.18 9.22
C GLU A 276 14.12 9.02 10.33
N PRO A 277 14.85 8.42 11.29
CA PRO A 277 15.71 9.20 12.17
C PRO A 277 16.64 10.12 11.36
N THR A 278 16.64 11.40 11.70
CA THR A 278 17.32 12.46 10.96
C THR A 278 18.06 13.39 11.91
N TYR A 279 19.34 13.58 11.67
CA TYR A 279 20.10 14.64 12.31
C TYR A 279 20.04 15.93 11.48
N GLN A 280 19.81 17.07 12.12
CA GLN A 280 19.86 18.41 11.51
C GLN A 280 20.46 19.45 12.44
N TYR A 281 20.85 20.59 11.86
CA TYR A 281 21.52 21.68 12.57
C TYR A 281 21.18 23.04 11.99
N TYR A 282 20.62 23.96 12.77
CA TYR A 282 20.31 25.34 12.38
C TYR A 282 21.10 26.32 13.25
N LYS A 283 21.84 27.24 12.62
CA LYS A 283 22.60 28.27 13.35
C LYS A 283 22.55 29.59 12.62
N THR A 284 22.26 30.66 13.36
CA THR A 284 22.27 32.03 12.86
C THR A 284 22.70 33.01 13.94
N ASN A 285 23.36 34.08 13.51
CA ASN A 285 23.85 35.16 14.35
C ASN A 285 23.35 36.49 13.76
N ASN A 286 22.31 37.09 14.35
CA ASN A 286 21.92 38.46 14.00
C ASN A 286 22.67 39.45 14.90
N GLU A 287 23.63 40.18 14.35
CA GLU A 287 24.29 41.28 15.03
C GLU A 287 23.37 42.52 15.03
N VAL A 288 22.46 42.59 15.99
CA VAL A 288 21.69 43.82 16.22
C VAL A 288 22.45 44.70 17.21
N LEU A 289 22.88 45.88 16.73
CA LEU A 289 23.42 46.97 17.55
C LEU A 289 22.43 47.29 18.68
N ASN A 290 22.74 46.83 19.91
CA ASN A 290 22.09 47.07 21.22
C ASN A 290 21.47 45.87 21.96
N TYR A 291 21.49 44.64 21.43
CA TYR A 291 21.05 43.45 22.20
C TYR A 291 22.06 42.32 22.11
N SER A 292 22.68 41.97 23.26
CA SER A 292 23.81 41.04 23.34
C SER A 292 23.47 39.55 23.14
N LEU A 293 22.21 39.18 22.90
CA LEU A 293 21.75 37.79 22.83
C LEU A 293 20.71 37.59 21.70
N ASN A 294 21.15 37.77 20.46
CA ASN A 294 20.35 37.51 19.25
C ASN A 294 20.83 36.28 18.46
N ASN A 295 21.48 35.32 19.12
CA ASN A 295 21.89 34.06 18.51
C ASN A 295 20.77 33.01 18.56
N ALA A 296 20.69 32.18 17.53
CA ALA A 296 19.88 30.97 17.55
C ALA A 296 20.75 29.80 17.08
N ASP A 297 20.91 28.80 17.95
CA ASP A 297 21.66 27.57 17.72
C ASP A 297 20.75 26.38 18.09
N TYR A 298 20.26 25.67 17.08
CA TYR A 298 19.25 24.64 17.24
C TYR A 298 19.67 23.38 16.51
N GLN A 299 19.94 22.33 17.28
CA GLN A 299 20.43 21.04 16.84
C GLN A 299 19.44 19.98 17.28
N SER A 300 19.01 19.08 16.40
CA SER A 300 18.02 18.08 16.79
C SER A 300 18.16 16.75 16.05
N ILE A 301 17.66 15.71 16.71
CA ILE A 301 17.31 14.43 16.07
C ILE A 301 15.81 14.44 15.86
N GLU A 302 15.41 14.49 14.59
CA GLU A 302 14.02 14.32 14.19
C GLU A 302 13.71 12.84 13.95
N LEU A 303 12.49 12.42 14.27
CA LEU A 303 11.94 11.12 13.95
C LEU A 303 10.64 11.25 13.12
N PRO A 304 10.76 11.51 11.81
CA PRO A 304 9.66 11.36 10.86
C PRO A 304 9.11 9.93 10.84
N ILE A 305 7.80 9.81 11.04
CA ILE A 305 7.01 8.57 10.86
C ILE A 305 5.88 8.87 9.90
N GLY A 306 5.76 8.12 8.82
CA GLY A 306 4.84 8.48 7.75
C GLY A 306 4.46 7.38 6.77
N ILE A 307 3.77 7.81 5.72
CA ILE A 307 3.32 6.97 4.61
C ILE A 307 3.85 7.51 3.29
N ARG A 308 4.12 6.62 2.35
CA ARG A 308 4.52 6.93 0.98
C ARG A 308 3.60 6.24 -0.02
N HIS A 309 3.23 6.97 -1.07
CA HIS A 309 2.51 6.43 -2.21
C HIS A 309 3.35 6.56 -3.49
N TYR A 310 3.56 5.46 -4.19
CA TYR A 310 4.30 5.38 -5.45
C TYR A 310 3.39 5.50 -6.67
N VAL A 311 3.88 6.22 -7.67
CA VAL A 311 3.34 6.28 -9.02
C VAL A 311 4.40 5.73 -9.97
N PHE A 312 4.26 4.46 -10.35
CA PHE A 312 5.17 3.78 -11.26
C PHE A 312 4.99 4.31 -12.69
N LEU A 313 6.07 4.75 -13.32
CA LEU A 313 6.08 5.15 -14.73
C LEU A 313 6.46 3.96 -15.61
N ASN A 314 7.45 3.18 -15.16
CA ASN A 314 7.93 1.97 -15.83
C ASN A 314 8.68 1.09 -14.79
N LYS A 315 9.40 0.07 -15.26
CA LYS A 315 10.16 -0.86 -14.39
C LYS A 315 11.32 -0.19 -13.63
N THR A 316 11.86 0.93 -14.12
CA THR A 316 13.02 1.62 -13.53
C THR A 316 12.67 2.95 -12.86
N SER A 317 11.53 3.56 -13.18
CA SER A 317 11.26 4.96 -12.85
C SER A 317 9.91 5.10 -12.14
N LYS A 318 9.90 5.78 -10.98
CA LYS A 318 8.67 6.02 -10.21
C LYS A 318 8.72 7.36 -9.47
N PHE A 319 7.60 8.07 -9.46
CA PHE A 319 7.39 9.19 -8.54
C PHE A 319 6.87 8.70 -7.19
N PHE A 320 7.03 9.49 -6.14
CA PHE A 320 6.44 9.23 -4.85
C PHE A 320 5.96 10.51 -4.17
N ILE A 321 4.94 10.37 -3.33
CA ILE A 321 4.42 11.42 -2.46
C ILE A 321 4.42 10.89 -1.03
N ASN A 322 4.87 11.71 -0.09
CA ASN A 322 5.06 11.35 1.31
C ASN A 322 4.24 12.29 2.21
N GLY A 323 3.72 11.73 3.31
CA GLY A 323 3.19 12.49 4.43
C GLY A 323 3.69 11.87 5.74
N SER A 324 4.28 12.67 6.62
CA SER A 324 4.82 12.20 7.89
C SER A 324 4.51 13.14 9.04
N TYR A 325 4.38 12.58 10.23
CA TYR A 325 4.46 13.31 11.49
C TYR A 325 5.90 13.25 11.99
N ILE A 326 6.44 14.38 12.43
CA ILE A 326 7.80 14.54 12.91
C ILE A 326 7.75 14.75 14.42
N TYR A 327 8.41 13.86 15.14
CA TYR A 327 8.76 14.10 16.53
C TYR A 327 10.18 14.65 16.60
N ASP A 328 10.41 15.72 17.35
CA ASP A 328 11.71 16.39 17.42
C ASP A 328 12.35 16.24 18.80
N LEU A 329 13.63 15.87 18.82
CA LEU A 329 14.44 15.77 20.02
C LEU A 329 15.60 16.76 19.92
N ALA A 330 15.42 17.95 20.50
CA ALA A 330 16.45 18.96 20.57
C ALA A 330 17.65 18.52 21.45
N ILE A 331 18.87 18.88 21.03
CA ILE A 331 20.13 18.56 21.68
C ILE A 331 20.87 19.86 21.92
N ASN A 332 21.18 20.19 23.17
CA ASN A 332 21.98 21.36 23.57
C ASN A 332 21.59 22.69 22.87
N SER A 333 20.32 22.81 22.50
CA SER A 333 19.85 23.88 21.63
C SER A 333 19.49 25.13 22.43
N LYS A 334 19.91 26.29 21.95
CA LYS A 334 19.68 27.57 22.60
C LYS A 334 19.28 28.66 21.62
N VAL A 335 18.26 29.42 22.00
CA VAL A 335 17.77 30.57 21.23
C VAL A 335 17.71 31.77 22.18
N ARG A 336 18.50 32.80 21.90
CA ARG A 336 18.69 33.98 22.77
C ARG A 336 19.07 33.61 24.22
N GLY A 337 19.85 32.55 24.36
CA GLY A 337 20.26 32.00 25.66
C GLY A 337 19.20 31.17 26.40
N LEU A 338 17.99 31.04 25.86
CA LEU A 338 16.93 30.16 26.37
C LEU A 338 17.09 28.75 25.80
N ASP A 339 16.73 27.71 26.56
CA ASP A 339 16.75 26.34 26.06
C ASP A 339 15.66 26.14 25.01
N ALA A 340 16.03 25.75 23.79
CA ALA A 340 15.09 25.51 22.71
C ALA A 340 14.69 24.03 22.68
N LYS A 341 13.40 23.76 22.84
CA LYS A 341 12.81 22.42 22.86
C LYS A 341 11.43 22.47 22.20
N SER A 342 11.17 21.49 21.34
CA SER A 342 9.87 21.29 20.72
C SER A 342 9.11 20.21 21.48
N ASN A 343 8.12 20.59 22.30
CA ASN A 343 7.22 19.61 22.92
C ASN A 343 6.06 19.21 22.01
N SER A 344 5.91 19.87 20.86
CA SER A 344 4.93 19.56 19.83
C SER A 344 5.63 19.00 18.60
N GLY A 345 5.03 17.97 17.98
CA GLY A 345 5.48 17.51 16.68
C GLY A 345 4.86 18.33 15.56
N ASN A 346 5.36 18.14 14.34
CA ASN A 346 4.86 18.84 13.16
C ASN A 346 4.67 17.87 11.99
N PHE A 347 4.05 18.33 10.91
CA PHE A 347 3.85 17.52 9.72
C PHE A 347 4.90 17.85 8.66
N ALA A 348 5.25 16.86 7.84
CA ALA A 348 6.02 17.07 6.63
C ALA A 348 5.36 16.40 5.44
N PHE A 349 5.45 17.08 4.30
CA PHE A 349 4.92 16.64 3.02
C PHE A 349 6.03 16.67 1.98
N GLY A 350 6.18 15.56 1.25
CA GLY A 350 7.25 15.41 0.28
C GLY A 350 6.76 14.94 -1.07
N VAL A 351 7.41 15.39 -2.14
CA VAL A 351 7.28 14.81 -3.47
C VAL A 351 8.66 14.50 -4.00
N GLY A 352 8.81 13.33 -4.62
CA GLY A 352 10.11 12.91 -5.12
C GLY A 352 10.05 11.91 -6.25
N TYR A 353 11.23 11.59 -6.75
CA TYR A 353 11.45 10.68 -7.85
C TYR A 353 12.49 9.64 -7.44
N LYS A 354 12.24 8.37 -7.78
CA LYS A 354 13.14 7.24 -7.51
C LYS A 354 13.46 6.52 -8.82
N TYR A 355 14.76 6.36 -9.09
CA TYR A 355 15.31 5.69 -10.25
C TYR A 355 16.00 4.38 -9.86
N ASN A 356 15.70 3.34 -10.63
CA ASN A 356 16.17 1.97 -10.54
C ASN A 356 16.10 1.39 -9.12
N ASN A 357 15.07 1.78 -8.35
CA ASN A 357 14.92 1.49 -6.93
C ASN A 357 16.11 1.87 -6.03
N LYS A 358 17.09 2.62 -6.53
CA LYS A 358 18.38 2.86 -5.86
C LYS A 358 18.65 4.32 -5.55
N TYR A 359 18.37 5.20 -6.49
CA TYR A 359 18.66 6.64 -6.36
C TYR A 359 17.36 7.42 -6.26
N SER A 360 17.29 8.40 -5.37
CA SER A 360 16.10 9.26 -5.26
C SER A 360 16.45 10.70 -4.96
N VAL A 361 15.55 11.60 -5.35
CA VAL A 361 15.56 13.01 -5.00
C VAL A 361 14.15 13.37 -4.52
N GLU A 362 14.04 14.08 -3.39
CA GLU A 362 12.79 14.53 -2.79
C GLU A 362 12.88 16.02 -2.45
N PHE A 363 11.82 16.75 -2.80
CA PHE A 363 11.52 18.03 -2.19
C PHE A 363 10.56 17.80 -1.03
N ARG A 364 10.88 18.30 0.17
CA ARG A 364 10.07 18.14 1.38
C ARG A 364 9.82 19.48 2.04
N TYR A 365 8.61 19.70 2.52
CA TYR A 365 8.22 20.87 3.29
C TYR A 365 7.70 20.48 4.66
N HIS A 366 8.23 21.10 5.71
CA HIS A 366 7.84 20.92 7.11
C HIS A 366 6.89 22.06 7.49
N THR A 367 5.75 21.72 8.10
CA THR A 367 4.87 22.71 8.70
C THR A 367 5.56 23.34 9.92
N SER A 368 5.11 24.53 10.29
CA SER A 368 5.59 25.26 11.46
C SER A 368 5.57 24.42 12.73
N ARG A 369 6.58 24.59 13.57
CA ARG A 369 6.57 24.11 14.96
C ARG A 369 7.11 25.16 15.91
N ASP A 370 6.67 25.07 17.15
CA ASP A 370 7.16 25.93 18.23
C ASP A 370 8.28 25.21 18.99
N ILE A 371 9.46 25.84 19.03
CA ILE A 371 10.67 25.38 19.72
C ILE A 371 10.93 26.12 21.05
N LEU A 372 10.01 26.97 21.50
CA LEU A 372 10.08 27.71 22.77
C LEU A 372 8.90 27.37 23.70
N THR A 373 8.33 26.17 23.55
CA THR A 373 7.08 25.75 24.24
C THR A 373 7.16 25.75 25.76
N ASP A 374 8.36 25.73 26.34
CA ASP A 374 8.58 25.78 27.78
C ASP A 374 8.37 27.19 28.37
N TYR A 375 8.22 28.22 27.53
CA TYR A 375 8.12 29.61 27.96
C TYR A 375 6.78 30.26 27.58
N VAL A 376 5.94 30.51 28.59
CA VAL A 376 4.55 31.01 28.42
C VAL A 376 4.42 32.29 27.58
N THR A 377 5.41 33.20 27.65
CA THR A 377 5.34 34.49 26.93
C THR A 377 5.97 34.44 25.54
N TRP A 378 6.59 33.33 25.16
CA TRP A 378 7.26 33.17 23.89
C TRP A 378 6.50 32.19 23.00
N THR A 379 6.46 32.50 21.73
CA THR A 379 6.00 31.60 20.68
C THR A 379 7.00 31.65 19.55
N SER A 380 7.18 30.54 18.86
CA SER A 380 8.07 30.47 17.70
C SER A 380 7.44 29.73 16.53
N ASP A 381 7.90 30.11 15.34
CA ASP A 381 7.49 29.53 14.08
C ASP A 381 8.75 29.08 13.33
N TYR A 382 9.15 27.84 13.56
CA TYR A 382 10.25 27.18 12.87
C TYR A 382 9.72 26.36 11.69
N LYS A 383 10.18 26.71 10.48
CA LYS A 383 9.80 26.05 9.22
C LYS A 383 11.04 25.61 8.46
N THR A 384 10.90 24.53 7.69
CA THR A 384 11.98 23.99 6.87
C THR A 384 11.46 23.52 5.52
N ALA A 385 12.16 23.88 4.45
CA ALA A 385 12.06 23.23 3.15
C ALA A 385 13.38 22.50 2.84
N SER A 386 13.31 21.29 2.29
CA SER A 386 14.48 20.44 2.09
C SER A 386 14.55 19.89 0.68
N ILE A 387 15.77 19.79 0.16
CA ILE A 387 16.11 18.92 -0.96
C ILE A 387 16.89 17.73 -0.39
N ILE A 388 16.37 16.53 -0.60
CA ILE A 388 16.89 15.31 -0.01
C ILE A 388 17.29 14.34 -1.12
N PHE A 389 18.52 13.87 -1.08
CA PHE A 389 19.00 12.78 -1.93
C PHE A 389 18.87 11.48 -1.17
N GLY A 390 18.59 10.37 -1.86
CA GLY A 390 18.49 9.06 -1.25
C GLY A 390 19.26 8.00 -2.03
N TYR A 391 20.00 7.17 -1.30
CA TYR A 391 20.68 5.99 -1.82
C TYR A 391 20.20 4.74 -1.07
N SER A 392 19.43 3.89 -1.73
CA SER A 392 18.93 2.63 -1.17
C SER A 392 20.01 1.55 -1.26
N ILE A 393 20.28 0.88 -0.15
CA ILE A 393 21.35 -0.12 -0.03
C ILE A 393 20.84 -1.50 -0.45
N PHE A 394 19.66 -1.88 0.01
CA PHE A 394 18.94 -3.10 -0.33
C PHE A 394 17.44 -2.83 -0.33
#